data_AF-A0A920J7R9-F1
#
_entry.id   AF-A0A920J7R9-F1
#
_cell.length_a   1.000
_cell.length_b   1.000
_cell.length_c   1.000
_cell.angle_alpha   90.00
_cell.angle_beta   90.00
_cell.angle_gamma   90.00
#
_symmetry.space_group_name_H-M   'P 1'
#
loop_
_entity.id
_entity.type
_entity.pdbx_description
1 polymer ?
#
loop_
_entity_poly.entity_id
_entity_poly.type
_entity_poly.pdbx_seq_one_letter_code
_entity_poly.pdbx_strand_id
1 'polypeptide(L)'
;MKDVWYWEEIKPQVHRVFRDCSPDQEGPILQIKILYSSSEGRLVNLGNATGHPSRIMEAPLPKQVLAQMHLYEKSFAKINDEEKKKAFKKG
;
A
#
# COMPACT_ATOMS: atom_id res chain seq x y z
N MET A 1 -10.67 -3.39 -25.98
CA MET A 1 -10.16 -3.95 -24.71
C MET A 1 -11.39 -4.48 -23.98
N LYS A 2 -11.39 -5.69 -23.39
CA LYS A 2 -12.60 -6.22 -22.73
C LYS A 2 -12.86 -5.45 -21.43
N ASP A 3 -14.13 -5.10 -21.21
CA ASP A 3 -14.57 -4.24 -20.10
C ASP A 3 -14.90 -5.03 -18.82
N VAL A 4 -15.02 -6.36 -18.90
CA VAL A 4 -15.45 -7.22 -17.78
C VAL A 4 -14.45 -8.35 -17.57
N TRP A 5 -14.00 -8.49 -16.32
CA TRP A 5 -13.03 -9.48 -15.86
C TRP A 5 -13.65 -10.20 -14.67
N TYR A 6 -13.53 -11.53 -14.61
CA TYR A 6 -14.07 -12.31 -13.49
C TYR A 6 -12.99 -12.57 -12.46
N TRP A 7 -13.32 -12.35 -11.19
CA TRP A 7 -12.42 -12.52 -10.06
C TRP A 7 -12.93 -13.64 -9.18
N GLU A 8 -12.04 -14.56 -8.84
CA GLU A 8 -12.31 -15.65 -7.91
C GLU A 8 -11.26 -15.60 -6.80
N GLU A 9 -11.73 -15.49 -5.56
CA GLU A 9 -10.86 -15.49 -4.39
C GLU A 9 -10.42 -16.93 -4.08
N ILE A 10 -9.10 -17.15 -4.03
CA ILE A 10 -8.54 -18.43 -3.59
C ILE A 10 -8.37 -18.43 -2.06
N LYS A 11 -7.89 -17.30 -1.54
CA LYS A 11 -7.70 -17.00 -0.12
C LYS A 11 -7.54 -15.48 0.03
N PRO A 12 -7.56 -14.94 1.26
CA PRO A 12 -7.34 -13.52 1.48
C PRO A 12 -6.10 -13.02 0.74
N GLN A 13 -6.25 -11.86 0.09
CA GLN A 13 -5.21 -11.19 -0.71
C GLN A 13 -4.68 -11.99 -1.90
N VAL A 14 -5.36 -13.06 -2.35
CA VAL A 14 -4.98 -13.84 -3.54
C VAL A 14 -6.21 -14.15 -4.38
N HIS A 15 -6.25 -13.56 -5.57
CA HIS A 15 -7.33 -13.76 -6.53
C HIS A 15 -6.83 -14.37 -7.83
N ARG A 16 -7.62 -15.27 -8.40
CA ARG A 16 -7.54 -15.71 -9.79
C ARG A 16 -8.42 -14.81 -10.64
N VAL A 17 -7.86 -14.29 -11.73
CA VAL A 17 -8.58 -13.37 -12.63
C VAL A 17 -8.70 -13.97 -14.02
N PHE A 18 -9.94 -14.15 -14.49
CA PHE A 18 -10.27 -14.68 -15.79
C PHE A 18 -10.54 -13.54 -16.79
N ARG A 19 -9.86 -13.60 -17.94
CA ARG A 19 -9.95 -12.59 -19.01
C ARG A 19 -10.88 -13.02 -20.14
N ASP A 20 -10.98 -14.32 -20.38
CA ASP A 20 -11.56 -14.86 -21.62
C ASP A 20 -12.75 -15.81 -21.43
N CYS A 21 -12.98 -16.30 -20.22
CA CYS A 21 -14.11 -17.14 -19.87
C CYS A 21 -14.71 -16.75 -18.53
N SER A 22 -15.97 -17.10 -18.33
CA SER A 22 -16.58 -17.14 -16.98
C SER A 22 -16.08 -18.39 -16.25
N PRO A 23 -16.06 -18.39 -14.89
CA PRO A 23 -15.62 -19.55 -14.11
C PRO A 23 -16.43 -20.84 -14.39
N ASP A 24 -17.65 -20.68 -14.91
CA ASP A 24 -18.63 -21.77 -15.09
C ASP A 24 -18.59 -22.43 -16.49
N GLN A 25 -17.67 -22.03 -17.38
CA GLN A 25 -17.53 -22.62 -18.72
C GLN A 25 -16.40 -23.65 -18.78
N GLU A 26 -16.75 -24.93 -18.95
CA GLU A 26 -15.82 -26.02 -19.29
C GLU A 26 -15.36 -25.91 -20.75
N GLY A 27 -14.34 -25.07 -20.98
CA GLY A 27 -13.66 -24.93 -22.28
C GLY A 27 -12.14 -24.99 -22.11
N PRO A 28 -11.36 -25.22 -23.18
CA PRO A 28 -9.94 -25.54 -23.08
C PRO A 28 -9.18 -24.50 -22.24
N ILE A 29 -8.54 -25.00 -21.19
CA ILE A 29 -7.81 -24.36 -20.10
C ILE A 29 -6.52 -23.66 -20.62
N LEU A 30 -6.47 -23.24 -21.88
CA LEU A 30 -5.26 -22.88 -22.61
C LEU A 30 -5.08 -21.37 -22.86
N GLN A 31 -6.07 -20.54 -22.54
CA GLN A 31 -5.94 -19.07 -22.56
C GLN A 31 -6.08 -18.44 -21.16
N ILE A 32 -5.79 -19.22 -20.11
CA ILE A 32 -5.78 -18.67 -18.76
C ILE A 32 -4.49 -17.87 -18.57
N LYS A 33 -4.50 -16.57 -18.90
CA LYS A 33 -3.51 -15.64 -18.35
C LYS A 33 -3.86 -15.40 -16.88
N ILE A 34 -3.55 -16.39 -16.04
CA ILE A 34 -3.68 -16.33 -14.57
C ILE A 34 -2.78 -15.19 -14.12
N LEU A 35 -3.37 -14.03 -13.84
CA LEU A 35 -2.68 -12.99 -13.10
C LEU A 35 -2.99 -13.26 -11.62
N TYR A 36 -2.00 -13.74 -10.88
CA TYR A 36 -2.10 -13.78 -9.43
C TYR A 36 -2.10 -12.34 -8.93
N SER A 37 -3.29 -11.82 -8.65
CA SER A 37 -3.42 -10.52 -8.01
C SER A 37 -3.17 -10.71 -6.53
N SER A 38 -1.92 -10.50 -6.14
CA SER A 38 -1.48 -10.48 -4.75
C SER A 38 -1.82 -9.10 -4.16
N SER A 39 -2.49 -9.06 -3.01
CA SER A 39 -2.93 -7.82 -2.33
C SER A 39 -3.86 -6.92 -3.14
N GLU A 40 -4.57 -7.44 -4.16
CA GLU A 40 -5.46 -6.63 -5.02
C GLU A 40 -4.72 -5.44 -5.69
N GLY A 41 -3.43 -5.58 -5.98
CA GLY A 41 -2.60 -4.50 -6.52
C GLY A 41 -2.05 -3.52 -5.47
N ARG A 42 -2.25 -3.78 -4.18
CA ARG A 42 -1.59 -3.07 -3.07
C ARG A 42 -0.21 -3.66 -2.79
N LEU A 43 0.48 -3.11 -1.79
CA LEU A 43 1.82 -3.54 -1.40
C LEU A 43 1.84 -5.02 -0.99
N VAL A 44 2.32 -5.87 -1.89
CA VAL A 44 2.34 -7.33 -1.72
C VAL A 44 3.16 -7.78 -0.50
N ASN A 45 4.27 -7.10 -0.23
CA ASN A 45 5.13 -7.41 0.92
C ASN A 45 4.40 -7.23 2.25
N LEU A 46 3.49 -6.25 2.36
CA LEU A 46 2.72 -5.98 3.58
C LEU A 46 1.38 -6.73 3.63
N GLY A 47 0.79 -7.03 2.47
CA GLY A 47 -0.52 -7.70 2.42
C GLY A 47 -0.47 -9.23 2.32
N ASN A 48 0.59 -9.82 1.74
CA ASN A 48 0.74 -11.27 1.62
C ASN A 48 1.90 -11.84 2.45
N ALA A 49 2.72 -10.97 3.05
CA ALA A 49 3.81 -11.33 3.93
C ALA A 49 3.87 -10.35 5.11
N THR A 50 5.03 -10.18 5.76
CA THR A 50 5.18 -9.40 6.99
C THR A 50 5.92 -8.07 6.81
N GLY A 51 6.12 -7.61 5.56
CA GLY A 51 6.88 -6.40 5.27
C GLY A 51 8.38 -6.53 5.47
N HIS A 52 9.04 -5.44 5.84
CA HIS A 52 10.49 -5.42 6.08
C HIS A 52 10.81 -6.02 7.46
N PRO A 53 11.90 -6.80 7.60
CA PRO A 53 12.36 -7.31 8.89
C PRO A 53 12.68 -6.18 9.87
N SER A 54 12.55 -6.45 11.17
CA SER A 54 12.81 -5.47 12.25
C SER A 54 14.19 -4.82 12.15
N ARG A 55 15.23 -5.58 11.78
CA ARG A 55 16.59 -5.03 11.60
C ARG A 55 16.70 -3.99 10.49
N ILE A 56 15.88 -4.07 9.44
CA ILE A 56 15.82 -3.06 8.39
C ILE A 56 14.99 -1.84 8.86
N MET A 57 13.97 -2.08 9.69
CA MET A 57 13.13 -1.03 10.27
C MET A 57 13.79 -0.29 11.46
N GLU A 58 14.91 -0.78 11.98
CA GLU A 58 15.67 -0.19 13.09
C GLU A 58 16.25 1.18 12.77
N ALA A 59 16.57 1.48 11.50
CA ALA A 59 17.06 2.80 11.10
C ALA A 59 15.96 3.86 10.88
N PRO A 60 14.82 3.55 10.19
CA PRO A 60 13.77 4.55 9.97
C PRO A 60 12.90 4.82 11.21
N LEU A 61 12.58 3.82 12.03
CA LEU A 61 11.65 4.01 13.16
C LEU A 61 12.16 5.01 14.22
N PRO A 62 13.42 4.95 14.68
CA PRO A 62 13.93 5.95 15.62
C PRO A 62 13.97 7.36 15.03
N LYS A 63 14.25 7.49 13.72
CA LYS A 63 14.19 8.80 13.04
C LYS A 63 12.79 9.38 13.05
N GLN A 64 11.76 8.53 12.89
CA GLN A 64 10.37 8.97 13.03
C GLN A 64 10.08 9.43 14.47
N VAL A 65 10.55 8.73 15.49
CA VAL A 65 10.39 9.16 16.91
C VAL A 65 11.07 10.51 17.16
N LEU A 66 12.32 10.69 16.73
CA LEU A 66 13.04 11.96 16.88
C LEU A 66 12.34 13.11 16.14
N ALA A 67 11.83 12.85 14.94
CA ALA A 67 11.04 13.83 14.20
C ALA A 67 9.74 14.21 14.94
N GLN A 68 9.05 13.22 15.53
CA GLN A 68 7.85 13.48 16.33
C GLN A 68 8.16 14.30 17.58
N MET A 69 9.23 13.98 18.32
CA MET A 69 9.67 14.78 19.48
C MET A 69 9.95 16.23 19.08
N HIS A 70 10.73 16.44 18.02
CA HIS A 70 11.07 17.76 17.53
C HIS A 70 9.85 18.58 17.09
N LEU A 71 8.91 17.96 16.37
CA LEU A 71 7.68 18.63 15.94
C LEU A 71 6.74 18.95 17.12
N TYR A 72 6.66 18.05 18.10
CA TYR A 72 5.85 18.24 19.31
C TYR A 72 6.40 19.38 20.17
N GLU A 73 7.71 19.43 20.39
CA GLU A 73 8.38 20.52 21.11
C GLU A 73 8.14 21.87 20.44
N LYS A 74 8.17 21.92 19.11
CA LYS A 74 7.85 23.15 18.36
C LYS A 74 6.41 23.62 18.54
N SER A 75 5.49 22.76 18.99
CA SER A 75 4.10 23.11 19.35
C SER A 75 3.42 24.02 18.30
N PHE A 76 3.62 23.71 17.02
CA PHE A 76 3.29 24.62 15.91
C PHE A 76 1.82 25.09 15.89
N ALA A 77 0.90 24.26 16.37
CA ALA A 77 -0.52 24.60 16.49
C ALA A 77 -0.79 25.80 17.44
N LYS A 78 0.11 26.10 18.38
CA LYS A 78 -0.01 27.19 19.37
C LYS A 78 0.59 28.51 18.89
N ILE A 79 1.31 28.49 17.77
CA ILE A 79 1.94 29.68 17.20
C ILE A 79 0.86 30.53 16.51
N ASN A 80 0.88 31.85 16.69
CA ASN A 80 -0.07 32.75 16.02
C ASN A 80 0.18 32.78 14.50
N ASP A 81 -0.81 33.15 13.70
CA ASP A 81 -0.74 32.98 12.24
C ASP A 81 0.32 33.87 11.55
N GLU A 82 0.74 34.97 12.18
CA GLU A 82 1.83 35.84 11.73
C GLU A 82 3.21 35.18 11.95
N GLU A 83 3.41 34.53 13.10
CA GLU A 83 4.63 33.77 13.41
C GLU A 83 4.73 32.47 12.58
N LYS A 84 3.60 31.82 12.30
CA LYS A 84 3.54 30.68 11.37
C LYS A 84 4.07 31.06 9.98
N LYS A 85 3.68 32.22 9.43
CA LYS A 85 4.17 32.73 8.14
C LYS A 85 5.68 32.98 8.12
N LYS A 86 6.27 33.42 9.24
CA LYS A 86 7.74 33.59 9.35
C LYS A 86 8.47 32.24 9.40
N ALA A 87 7.90 31.24 10.07
CA ALA A 87 8.49 29.90 10.15
C ALA A 87 8.54 29.18 8.79
N PHE A 88 7.52 29.37 7.94
CA PHE A 88 7.48 28.79 6.58
C PHE A 88 8.40 29.49 5.55
N LYS A 89 8.78 30.75 5.78
CA LYS A 89 9.66 31.51 4.86
C LYS A 89 11.16 31.25 5.04
N LYS A 90 11.55 30.42 6.02
CA LYS A 90 12.95 30.24 6.43
C LYS A 90 13.53 28.86 6.12
N GLY A 91 12.82 28.03 5.36
CA GLY A 91 13.32 26.79 4.77
C GLY A 91 13.36 26.93 3.26
#